data_AF-A0A950TII4-F1
#
_entry.id   AF-A0A950TII4-F1
#
_cell.length_a   1.000
_cell.length_b   1.000
_cell.length_c   1.000
_cell.angle_alpha   90.00
_cell.angle_beta   90.00
_cell.angle_gamma   90.00
#
_symmetry.space_group_name_H-M   'P 1'
#
loop_
_entity.id
_entity.type
_entity.pdbx_description
1 polymer ?
#
loop_
_entity_poly.entity_id
_entity_poly.type
_entity_poly.pdbx_seq_one_letter_code
_entity_poly.pdbx_strand_id
1 'polypeptide(L)'
;MDFVSSDDGVFLSTMPATRSQRRLALAVVLIATILFLVSAPFAKVKLQRVDGFIPAYETAIILFDLITAILLFGQFAFLRSRALLVLASGYLFTSTMTLAHALSFPGLFAPQGWLGAGPQTTVWLYIFWHVGFALFVIAFALLKDEA
;
A
#
# COMPACT_ATOMS: atom_id res chain seq x y z
N MET A 1 -10.62 -35.80 -29.87
CA MET A 1 -9.48 -35.95 -28.95
C MET A 1 -9.30 -34.55 -28.39
N ASP A 2 -10.11 -34.26 -27.38
CA ASP A 2 -10.52 -32.89 -27.08
C ASP A 2 -9.69 -32.41 -25.90
N PHE A 3 -8.69 -31.59 -26.20
CA PHE A 3 -8.00 -30.78 -25.20
C PHE A 3 -8.95 -29.68 -24.75
N VAL A 4 -9.85 -29.99 -23.82
CA VAL A 4 -10.51 -28.97 -23.01
C VAL A 4 -9.46 -28.44 -22.05
N SER A 5 -8.81 -27.35 -22.46
CA SER A 5 -8.11 -26.47 -21.55
C SER A 5 -9.15 -25.75 -20.69
N SER A 6 -9.52 -26.35 -19.56
CA SER A 6 -10.20 -25.64 -18.46
C SER A 6 -9.19 -24.71 -17.80
N ASP A 7 -8.78 -23.67 -18.51
CA ASP A 7 -7.97 -22.56 -17.99
C ASP A 7 -8.88 -21.34 -17.76
N ASP A 8 -10.06 -21.57 -17.19
CA ASP A 8 -10.87 -20.53 -16.58
C ASP A 8 -10.15 -20.08 -15.32
N GLY A 9 -9.35 -19.02 -15.48
CA GLY A 9 -8.43 -18.43 -14.52
C GLY A 9 -8.80 -18.67 -13.06
N VAL A 10 -8.11 -19.64 -12.46
CA VAL A 10 -8.09 -19.87 -11.02
C VAL A 10 -7.49 -18.63 -10.36
N PHE A 11 -8.37 -17.70 -10.00
CA PHE A 11 -7.99 -16.45 -9.37
C PHE A 11 -7.66 -16.72 -7.90
N LEU A 12 -6.38 -16.67 -7.54
CA LEU A 12 -5.90 -16.95 -6.17
C LEU A 12 -6.64 -16.14 -5.10
N SER A 13 -7.20 -14.98 -5.44
CA SER A 13 -7.92 -14.13 -4.49
C SER A 13 -9.37 -14.54 -4.23
N THR A 14 -9.93 -15.51 -4.94
CA THR A 14 -11.31 -16.02 -4.73
C THR A 14 -11.33 -17.47 -4.24
N MET A 15 -10.18 -18.13 -4.17
CA MET A 15 -10.09 -19.49 -3.64
C MET A 15 -10.35 -19.52 -2.12
N PRO A 16 -11.18 -20.46 -1.62
CA PRO A 16 -11.42 -20.59 -0.20
C PRO A 16 -10.12 -20.93 0.54
N ALA A 17 -9.73 -20.06 1.47
CA ALA A 17 -8.50 -20.24 2.24
C ALA A 17 -8.51 -21.58 3.01
N THR A 18 -7.52 -22.41 2.76
CA THR A 18 -7.32 -23.69 3.43
C THR A 18 -7.05 -23.50 4.93
N ARG A 19 -7.31 -24.55 5.73
CA ARG A 19 -7.02 -24.52 7.18
C ARG A 19 -5.54 -24.21 7.48
N SER A 20 -4.63 -24.65 6.63
CA SER A 20 -3.19 -24.37 6.75
C SER A 20 -2.89 -22.88 6.52
N GLN A 21 -3.44 -22.28 5.46
CA GLN A 21 -3.30 -20.85 5.16
C GLN A 21 -3.88 -19.97 6.29
N ARG A 22 -5.04 -20.34 6.84
CA ARG A 22 -5.62 -19.63 7.99
C ARG A 22 -4.73 -19.70 9.23
N ARG A 23 -4.16 -20.88 9.54
CA ARG A 23 -3.23 -21.03 10.66
C ARG A 23 -1.94 -20.23 10.46
N LEU A 24 -1.40 -20.19 9.24
CA LEU A 24 -0.25 -19.36 8.90
C LEU A 24 -0.58 -17.87 9.06
N ALA A 25 -1.71 -17.40 8.53
CA ALA A 25 -2.14 -16.02 8.68
C ALA A 25 -2.28 -15.62 10.15
N LEU A 26 -2.90 -16.48 10.98
CA LEU A 26 -2.98 -16.28 12.43
C LEU A 26 -1.59 -16.22 13.09
N ALA A 27 -0.67 -17.10 12.70
CA ALA A 27 0.70 -17.07 13.22
C ALA A 27 1.40 -15.75 12.87
N VAL A 28 1.25 -15.26 11.64
CA VAL A 28 1.80 -13.96 11.20
C VAL A 28 1.19 -12.81 12.02
N VAL A 29 -0.12 -12.79 12.22
CA VAL A 29 -0.80 -11.78 13.03
C VAL A 29 -0.32 -11.81 14.48
N LEU A 30 -0.19 -13.00 15.07
CA LEU A 30 0.31 -13.16 16.44
C LEU A 30 1.77 -12.68 16.57
N ILE A 31 2.65 -13.06 15.64
CA ILE A 31 4.04 -12.62 15.62
C ILE A 31 4.10 -11.09 15.49
N ALA A 32 3.35 -10.50 14.56
CA ALA A 32 3.29 -9.04 14.38
C ALA A 32 2.78 -8.34 15.66
N THR A 33 1.75 -8.89 16.31
CA THR A 33 1.22 -8.37 17.57
C THR A 33 2.24 -8.43 18.69
N ILE A 34 2.95 -9.56 18.83
CA ILE A 34 4.00 -9.73 19.82
C ILE A 34 5.13 -8.73 19.59
N LEU A 35 5.61 -8.62 18.34
CA LEU A 35 6.65 -7.65 17.97
C LEU A 35 6.20 -6.21 18.31
N PHE A 36 4.97 -5.84 17.98
CA PHE A 36 4.40 -4.54 18.35
C PHE A 36 4.40 -4.32 19.86
N LEU A 37 3.91 -5.28 20.65
CA LEU A 37 3.86 -5.17 22.12
C LEU A 37 5.25 -5.07 22.75
N VAL A 38 6.23 -5.80 22.20
CA VAL A 38 7.63 -5.74 22.64
C VAL A 38 8.28 -4.40 22.28
N SER A 39 7.94 -3.82 21.12
CA SER A 39 8.45 -2.52 20.68
C SER A 39 7.77 -1.33 21.36
N ALA A 40 6.50 -1.45 21.77
CA ALA A 40 5.70 -0.39 22.40
C ALA A 40 6.39 0.36 23.56
N PRO A 41 7.05 -0.29 24.55
CA PRO A 41 7.75 0.42 25.63
C PRO A 41 8.92 1.29 25.13
N PHE A 42 9.46 1.00 23.95
CA PHE A 42 10.58 1.75 23.35
C PHE A 42 10.13 2.87 22.42
N ALA A 43 8.82 3.10 22.24
CA ALA A 43 8.30 4.07 21.26
C ALA A 43 8.78 5.52 21.48
N LYS A 44 9.20 5.88 22.70
CA LYS A 44 9.72 7.22 23.05
C LYS A 44 11.25 7.31 22.99
N VAL A 45 11.94 6.20 22.81
CA VAL A 45 13.41 6.17 22.74
C VAL A 45 13.83 6.74 21.39
N LYS A 46 14.52 7.89 21.41
CA LYS A 46 15.07 8.49 20.19
C LYS A 46 16.27 7.66 19.72
N LEU A 47 16.09 6.94 18.64
CA LEU A 47 17.17 6.22 17.97
C LEU A 47 18.15 7.20 17.32
N GLN A 48 19.35 6.71 17.01
CA GLN A 48 20.33 7.48 16.26
C GLN A 48 19.73 7.90 14.91
N ARG A 49 19.90 9.18 14.58
CA ARG A 49 19.49 9.73 13.30
C ARG A 49 20.32 9.08 12.18
N VAL A 50 19.63 8.50 11.20
CA VAL A 50 20.21 8.00 9.96
C VAL A 50 19.60 8.78 8.82
N ASP A 51 20.37 9.69 8.20
CA ASP A 51 19.84 10.61 7.20
C ASP A 51 19.26 9.91 5.98
N GLY A 52 19.78 8.72 5.63
CA GLY A 52 19.29 7.90 4.53
C GLY A 52 17.99 7.14 4.81
N PHE A 53 17.51 7.07 6.06
CA PHE A 53 16.37 6.22 6.43
C PHE A 53 15.06 6.67 5.77
N ILE A 54 14.72 7.95 5.91
CA ILE A 54 13.50 8.53 5.35
C ILE A 54 13.46 8.43 3.81
N PRO A 55 14.51 8.87 3.06
CA PRO A 55 14.48 8.75 1.61
C PRO A 55 14.40 7.29 1.14
N ALA A 56 15.10 6.37 1.79
CA ALA A 56 15.01 4.95 1.44
C ALA A 56 13.60 4.39 1.67
N TYR A 57 12.97 4.75 2.79
CA TYR A 57 11.61 4.33 3.14
C TYR A 57 10.56 4.85 2.15
N GLU A 58 10.56 6.17 1.89
CA GLU A 58 9.65 6.82 0.94
C GLU A 58 9.82 6.23 -0.48
N THR A 59 11.08 6.03 -0.92
CA THR A 59 11.37 5.41 -2.23
C THR A 59 10.82 3.99 -2.32
N ALA A 60 10.99 3.18 -1.27
CA ALA A 60 10.47 1.82 -1.24
C ALA A 60 8.95 1.79 -1.36
N ILE A 61 8.23 2.67 -0.63
CA ILE A 61 6.77 2.79 -0.74
C ILE A 61 6.36 3.18 -2.16
N ILE A 62 6.97 4.23 -2.73
CA ILE A 62 6.67 4.70 -4.09
C ILE A 62 6.80 3.55 -5.10
N LEU A 63 7.89 2.78 -5.01
CA LEU A 63 8.15 1.65 -5.91
C LEU A 63 7.15 0.51 -5.72
N PHE A 64 6.88 0.09 -4.48
CA PHE A 64 5.95 -1.01 -4.22
C PHE A 64 4.52 -0.66 -4.63
N ASP A 65 4.09 0.57 -4.36
CA ASP A 65 2.77 1.04 -4.78
C ASP A 65 2.67 1.16 -6.30
N LEU A 66 3.71 1.67 -6.97
CA LEU A 66 3.72 1.79 -8.42
C LEU A 66 3.73 0.42 -9.11
N ILE A 67 4.56 -0.51 -8.64
CA ILE A 67 4.58 -1.89 -9.13
C ILE A 67 3.20 -2.52 -8.94
N THR A 68 2.60 -2.37 -7.76
CA THR A 68 1.26 -2.91 -7.47
C THR A 68 0.20 -2.30 -8.39
N ALA A 69 0.23 -0.99 -8.61
CA ALA A 69 -0.66 -0.29 -9.53
C ALA A 69 -0.51 -0.82 -10.97
N ILE A 70 0.73 -0.96 -11.47
CA ILE A 70 1.01 -1.49 -12.81
C ILE A 70 0.47 -2.91 -12.98
N LEU A 71 0.70 -3.78 -11.98
CA LEU A 71 0.20 -5.15 -12.02
C LEU A 71 -1.33 -5.20 -12.04
N LEU A 72 -1.99 -4.37 -11.24
CA LEU A 72 -3.46 -4.31 -11.19
C LEU A 72 -4.07 -3.68 -12.45
N PHE A 73 -3.46 -2.64 -13.02
CA PHE A 73 -3.87 -2.11 -14.33
C PHE A 73 -3.68 -3.15 -15.45
N GLY A 74 -2.57 -3.90 -15.41
CA GLY A 74 -2.36 -5.04 -16.31
C GLY A 74 -3.47 -6.08 -16.18
N GLN A 75 -3.82 -6.46 -14.96
CA GLN A 75 -4.96 -7.37 -14.71
C GLN A 75 -6.29 -6.79 -15.20
N PHE A 76 -6.54 -5.49 -15.00
CA PHE A 76 -7.72 -4.82 -15.54
C PHE A 76 -7.78 -4.88 -17.07
N ALA A 77 -6.65 -4.77 -17.78
CA ALA A 77 -6.64 -4.86 -19.24
C ALA A 77 -7.16 -6.22 -19.76
N PHE A 78 -6.95 -7.30 -19.00
CA PHE A 78 -7.46 -8.63 -19.32
C PHE A 78 -8.88 -8.88 -18.78
N LEU A 79 -9.13 -8.58 -17.51
CA LEU A 79 -10.37 -8.93 -16.80
C LEU A 79 -11.49 -7.88 -16.94
N ARG A 80 -11.14 -6.65 -17.35
CA ARG A 80 -12.04 -5.47 -17.45
C ARG A 80 -12.86 -5.17 -16.18
N SER A 81 -12.39 -5.63 -15.01
CA SER A 81 -13.04 -5.42 -13.72
C SER A 81 -12.91 -3.97 -13.23
N ARG A 82 -14.04 -3.28 -13.05
CA ARG A 82 -14.08 -1.91 -12.52
C ARG A 82 -13.51 -1.83 -11.10
N ALA A 83 -13.68 -2.88 -10.29
CA ALA A 83 -13.09 -2.96 -8.97
C ALA A 83 -11.56 -2.92 -9.04
N LEU A 84 -10.94 -3.74 -9.91
CA LEU A 84 -9.47 -3.73 -10.08
C LEU A 84 -8.95 -2.38 -10.57
N LEU A 85 -9.68 -1.70 -11.46
CA LEU A 85 -9.32 -0.36 -11.91
C LEU A 85 -9.28 0.63 -10.74
N VAL A 86 -10.31 0.64 -9.88
CA VAL A 86 -10.38 1.50 -8.70
C VAL A 86 -9.24 1.21 -7.73
N LEU A 87 -8.96 -0.07 -7.47
CA LEU A 87 -7.85 -0.44 -6.59
C LEU A 87 -6.49 -0.04 -7.17
N ALA A 88 -6.27 -0.24 -8.47
CA ALA A 88 -5.06 0.20 -9.16
C ALA A 88 -4.87 1.71 -9.08
N SER A 89 -5.94 2.50 -9.27
CA SER A 89 -5.94 3.94 -9.07
C SER A 89 -5.62 4.32 -7.62
N GLY A 90 -6.08 3.56 -6.64
CA GLY A 90 -5.73 3.74 -5.23
C GLY A 90 -4.23 3.61 -4.97
N TYR A 91 -3.58 2.58 -5.52
CA TYR A 91 -2.12 2.41 -5.41
C TYR A 91 -1.33 3.46 -6.19
N LEU A 92 -1.83 3.91 -7.35
CA LEU A 92 -1.20 5.01 -8.08
C LEU A 92 -1.30 6.33 -7.31
N PHE A 93 -2.45 6.56 -6.67
CA PHE A 93 -2.68 7.70 -5.78
C PHE A 93 -1.72 7.67 -4.60
N THR A 94 -1.56 6.54 -3.91
CA THR A 94 -0.60 6.44 -2.80
C THR A 94 0.82 6.70 -3.26
N SER A 95 1.27 6.10 -4.36
CA SER A 95 2.61 6.36 -4.92
C SER A 95 2.86 7.86 -5.17
N THR A 96 1.87 8.56 -5.76
CA THR A 96 1.95 10.00 -6.05
C THR A 96 1.93 10.85 -4.78
N MET A 97 1.08 10.50 -3.81
CA MET A 97 1.00 11.19 -2.53
C MET A 97 2.26 11.02 -1.69
N THR A 98 2.85 9.83 -1.68
CA THR A 98 4.13 9.53 -1.04
C THR A 98 5.25 10.35 -1.67
N LEU A 99 5.28 10.49 -3.01
CA LEU A 99 6.22 11.38 -3.67
C LEU A 99 6.05 12.85 -3.24
N ALA A 100 4.82 13.35 -3.18
CA ALA A 100 4.55 14.69 -2.68
C ALA A 100 4.94 14.85 -1.20
N HIS A 101 4.67 13.84 -0.37
CA HIS A 101 5.04 13.79 1.03
C HIS A 101 6.56 13.87 1.20
N ALA A 102 7.31 13.04 0.47
CA ALA A 102 8.77 13.07 0.45
C ALA A 102 9.30 14.45 0.02
N LEU A 103 8.80 15.02 -1.07
CA LEU A 103 9.22 16.36 -1.54
C LEU A 103 8.94 17.46 -0.52
N SER A 104 7.85 17.34 0.23
CA SER A 104 7.48 18.28 1.29
C SER A 104 8.28 18.09 2.59
N PHE A 105 8.97 16.95 2.76
CA PHE A 105 9.55 16.57 4.04
C PHE A 105 10.72 17.51 4.44
N PRO A 106 10.66 18.16 5.62
CA PRO A 106 11.71 19.08 6.04
C PRO A 106 13.06 18.39 6.23
N GLY A 107 14.09 18.95 5.60
CA GLY A 107 15.45 18.44 5.68
C GLY A 107 15.74 17.23 4.79
N LEU A 108 14.79 16.79 3.95
CA LEU A 108 15.04 15.71 2.98
C LEU A 108 15.70 16.25 1.70
N PHE A 109 15.08 17.25 1.06
CA PHE A 109 15.58 17.89 -0.16
C PHE A 109 15.93 19.38 0.03
N ALA A 110 15.33 20.03 1.03
CA ALA A 110 15.60 21.41 1.44
C ALA A 110 15.26 21.59 2.93
N PRO A 111 15.80 22.59 3.65
CA PRO A 111 15.58 22.75 5.08
C PRO A 111 14.10 22.78 5.50
N GLN A 112 13.25 23.45 4.72
CA GLN A 112 11.79 23.50 4.91
C GLN A 112 11.01 22.49 4.07
N GLY A 113 11.65 21.76 3.16
CA GLY A 113 10.97 21.01 2.09
C GLY A 113 10.86 21.82 0.79
N TRP A 114 10.50 21.17 -0.31
CA TRP A 114 10.30 21.84 -1.61
C TRP A 114 8.91 22.50 -1.68
N LEU A 115 8.76 23.48 -2.59
CA LEU A 115 7.50 24.20 -2.88
C LEU A 115 6.93 25.07 -1.74
N GLY A 116 7.77 25.54 -0.81
CA GLY A 116 7.29 26.32 0.34
C GLY A 116 6.44 25.48 1.30
N ALA A 117 6.57 24.15 1.23
CA ALA A 117 6.02 23.25 2.23
C ALA A 117 6.53 23.67 3.62
N GLY A 118 5.62 23.76 4.57
CA GLY A 118 5.98 23.81 5.99
C GLY A 118 5.73 22.44 6.63
N PRO A 119 6.08 22.26 7.92
CA PRO A 119 5.78 21.03 8.65
C PRO A 119 4.29 20.62 8.60
N GLN A 120 3.39 21.61 8.45
CA GLN A 120 1.96 21.37 8.28
C GLN A 120 1.62 20.70 6.94
N THR A 121 2.29 21.10 5.84
CA THR A 121 2.03 20.54 4.51
C THR A 121 2.30 19.04 4.50
N THR A 122 3.43 18.60 5.05
CA THR A 122 3.79 17.17 5.15
C THR A 122 2.76 16.38 5.94
N VAL A 123 2.32 16.91 7.08
CA VAL A 123 1.29 16.27 7.92
C VAL A 123 -0.04 16.15 7.18
N TRP A 124 -0.48 17.19 6.49
CA TRP A 124 -1.73 17.14 5.71
C TRP A 124 -1.63 16.16 4.54
N LEU A 125 -0.50 16.13 3.83
CA LEU A 125 -0.26 15.15 2.77
C LEU A 125 -0.34 13.72 3.31
N TYR A 126 0.24 13.46 4.50
CA TYR A 126 0.12 12.17 5.17
C TYR A 126 -1.34 11.80 5.47
N ILE A 127 -2.14 12.73 5.99
CA ILE A 127 -3.56 12.48 6.29
C ILE A 127 -4.36 12.21 5.00
N PHE A 128 -4.21 13.07 3.98
CA PHE A 128 -4.88 12.90 2.69
C PHE A 128 -4.50 11.60 2.01
N TRP A 129 -3.23 11.21 2.11
CA TRP A 129 -2.74 9.94 1.59
C TRP A 129 -3.50 8.76 2.21
N HIS A 130 -3.56 8.69 3.53
CA HIS A 130 -4.17 7.55 4.24
C HIS A 130 -5.69 7.52 4.07
N VAL A 131 -6.36 8.67 4.18
CA VAL A 131 -7.81 8.78 3.98
C VAL A 131 -8.17 8.47 2.53
N GLY A 132 -7.46 9.04 1.56
CA GLY A 132 -7.71 8.80 0.15
C GLY A 132 -7.55 7.32 -0.21
N PHE A 133 -6.48 6.66 0.25
CA PHE A 133 -6.31 5.23 0.01
C PHE A 133 -7.42 4.38 0.62
N ALA A 134 -7.83 4.69 1.86
CA ALA A 134 -8.94 3.99 2.51
C ALA A 134 -10.24 4.11 1.70
N LEU A 135 -10.53 5.28 1.12
CA LEU A 135 -11.69 5.48 0.25
C LEU A 135 -11.61 4.63 -1.02
N PHE A 136 -10.43 4.52 -1.66
CA PHE A 136 -10.25 3.61 -2.80
C PHE A 136 -10.47 2.15 -2.44
N VAL A 137 -9.99 1.70 -1.27
CA VAL A 137 -10.19 0.33 -0.78
C VAL A 137 -11.67 0.05 -0.50
N ILE A 138 -12.39 1.00 0.12
CA ILE A 138 -13.85 0.89 0.33
C ILE A 138 -14.58 0.80 -1.01
N ALA A 139 -14.26 1.69 -1.96
CA ALA A 139 -14.86 1.68 -3.29
C ALA A 139 -14.56 0.37 -4.05
N PHE A 140 -13.36 -0.19 -3.91
CA PHE A 140 -13.00 -1.50 -4.43
C PHE A 140 -13.90 -2.60 -3.84
N ALA A 141 -14.08 -2.62 -2.52
CA ALA A 141 -14.92 -3.62 -1.85
C ALA A 141 -16.37 -3.56 -2.34
N LEU A 142 -16.94 -2.35 -2.43
CA LEU A 142 -18.32 -2.15 -2.90
C LEU A 142 -18.50 -2.60 -4.36
N LEU A 143 -17.53 -2.30 -5.24
CA LEU A 143 -17.60 -2.69 -6.66
C LEU A 143 -17.30 -4.18 -6.90
N LYS A 144 -16.57 -4.83 -6.00
CA LYS A 144 -16.26 -6.26 -6.10
C LYS A 144 -17.50 -7.11 -5.88
N ASP A 145 -18.41 -6.68 -5.02
CA ASP A 145 -19.62 -7.42 -4.66
C ASP A 145 -20.74 -7.27 -5.72
N GLU A 146 -20.60 -6.33 -6.68
CA GLU A 146 -21.53 -6.11 -7.79
C GLU A 146 -21.22 -6.93 -9.05
N ALA A 147 -20.09 -7.67 -9.07
CA ALA A 147 -19.61 -8.45 -10.22
C ALA A 147 -19.78 -9.96 -10.00
#